data_AF-A0A2H0XA56-F1
#
_entry.id   AF-A0A2H0XA56-F1
#
_cell.length_a   1.000
_cell.length_b   1.000
_cell.length_c   1.000
_cell.angle_alpha   90.00
_cell.angle_beta   90.00
_cell.angle_gamma   90.00
#
_symmetry.space_group_name_H-M   'P 1'
#
loop_
_entity.id
_entity.type
_entity.pdbx_description
1 polymer ?
#
loop_
_entity_poly.entity_id
_entity_poly.type
_entity_poly.pdbx_seq_one_letter_code
_entity_poly.pdbx_strand_id
1 'polypeptide(L)'
;MIKPAREIPENPGVYIFKDDKSEIIYIGKAKNLKNRVGSYFADPQILLPKTKKMVEVAKSLDFIKTESEIEALLLEADLVKRYKPKYNIELKDDKSYKYIKIYKEKFPKIESARNTTDKKAFHFGPFPRGEAVNEVLRYLRKVFGFRDCSTIKFNRYKKLNRGCLYYDIKLCPAPCIEAVSQKDYR
;
A
#
# COMPACT_ATOMS: atom_id res chain seq x y z
N MET A 1 -7.97 3.13 -35.57
CA MET A 1 -6.95 2.50 -34.71
C MET A 1 -6.69 3.39 -33.51
N ILE A 2 -6.76 2.85 -32.29
CA ILE A 2 -6.30 3.55 -31.09
C ILE A 2 -4.80 3.78 -31.26
N LYS A 3 -4.36 5.04 -31.26
CA LYS A 3 -2.94 5.38 -31.32
C LYS A 3 -2.46 5.71 -29.90
N PRO A 4 -1.42 5.04 -29.39
CA PRO A 4 -0.81 5.46 -28.13
C PRO A 4 -0.19 6.86 -28.32
N ALA A 5 -0.33 7.73 -27.32
CA ALA A 5 0.17 9.11 -27.40
C ALA A 5 1.71 9.20 -27.49
N ARG A 6 2.42 8.14 -27.08
CA ARG A 6 3.88 7.99 -27.07
C ARG A 6 4.26 6.51 -27.25
N GLU A 7 5.52 6.23 -27.56
CA GLU A 7 6.04 4.86 -27.62
C GLU A 7 5.91 4.17 -26.25
N ILE A 8 5.36 2.96 -26.23
CA ILE A 8 5.01 2.25 -25.00
C ILE A 8 6.28 1.55 -24.45
N PRO A 9 6.72 1.86 -23.22
CA PRO A 9 7.94 1.29 -22.66
C PRO A 9 7.74 -0.17 -22.22
N GLU A 10 8.85 -0.88 -22.00
CA GLU A 10 8.87 -2.24 -21.48
C GLU A 10 8.90 -2.31 -19.94
N ASN A 11 8.77 -1.15 -19.28
CA ASN A 11 8.74 -1.01 -17.82
C ASN A 11 7.40 -1.44 -17.19
N PRO A 12 7.39 -1.69 -15.87
CA PRO A 12 6.14 -1.73 -15.13
C PRO A 12 5.46 -0.36 -15.16
N GLY A 13 4.14 -0.38 -15.00
CA GLY A 13 3.36 0.85 -14.95
C GLY A 13 1.87 0.64 -15.06
N VAL A 14 1.15 1.74 -15.23
CA VAL A 14 -0.30 1.79 -15.36
C VAL A 14 -0.67 2.26 -16.76
N TYR A 15 -1.66 1.63 -17.38
CA TYR A 15 -2.22 2.03 -18.66
C TYR A 15 -3.69 2.44 -18.49
N ILE A 16 -4.12 3.42 -19.28
CA ILE A 16 -5.38 4.13 -19.11
C ILE A 16 -6.06 4.24 -20.48
N PHE A 17 -7.21 3.58 -20.64
CA PHE A 17 -8.04 3.74 -21.82
C PHE A 17 -9.08 4.82 -21.60
N LYS A 18 -9.29 5.64 -22.64
CA LYS A 18 -10.29 6.70 -22.66
C LYS A 18 -11.18 6.60 -23.89
N ASP A 19 -12.41 7.10 -23.78
CA ASP A 19 -13.36 7.20 -24.89
C ASP A 19 -13.11 8.44 -25.78
N ASP A 20 -14.08 8.74 -26.66
CA ASP A 20 -14.07 9.89 -27.57
C ASP A 20 -14.18 11.24 -26.84
N LYS A 21 -14.75 11.26 -25.64
CA LYS A 21 -14.87 12.45 -24.78
C LYS A 21 -13.69 12.62 -23.84
N SER A 22 -12.64 11.80 -23.99
CA SER A 22 -11.48 11.74 -23.09
C SER A 22 -11.81 11.30 -21.65
N GLU A 23 -12.97 10.66 -21.43
CA GLU A 23 -13.32 10.10 -20.13
C GLU A 23 -12.56 8.79 -19.90
N ILE A 24 -12.07 8.57 -18.67
CA ILE A 24 -11.34 7.34 -18.32
C ILE A 24 -12.34 6.19 -18.18
N ILE A 25 -12.27 5.23 -19.09
CA ILE A 25 -13.19 4.08 -19.12
C ILE A 25 -12.58 2.81 -18.52
N TYR A 26 -11.25 2.69 -18.52
CA TYR A 26 -10.54 1.56 -17.93
C TYR A 26 -9.11 1.93 -17.51
N ILE A 27 -8.67 1.42 -16.35
CA ILE A 27 -7.31 1.53 -15.85
C ILE A 27 -6.81 0.12 -15.53
N GLY A 28 -5.57 -0.20 -15.91
CA GLY A 28 -4.94 -1.45 -15.51
C GLY A 28 -3.44 -1.29 -15.27
N LYS A 29 -2.85 -2.24 -14.55
CA LYS A 29 -1.40 -2.31 -14.28
C LYS A 29 -0.72 -3.37 -15.12
N ALA A 30 0.56 -3.17 -15.41
CA ALA A 30 1.39 -4.12 -16.15
C ALA A 30 2.77 -4.26 -15.49
N LYS A 31 3.34 -5.47 -15.57
CA LYS A 31 4.78 -5.69 -15.31
C LYS A 31 5.65 -5.18 -16.46
N ASN A 32 5.10 -5.27 -17.67
CA ASN A 32 5.68 -4.76 -18.91
C ASN A 32 4.53 -4.13 -19.71
N LEU A 33 4.55 -2.79 -19.82
CA LEU A 33 3.49 -2.02 -20.47
C LEU A 33 3.32 -2.41 -21.94
N LYS A 34 4.41 -2.54 -22.70
CA LYS A 34 4.39 -2.90 -24.12
C LYS A 34 3.68 -4.24 -24.38
N ASN A 35 4.06 -5.29 -23.66
CA ASN A 35 3.46 -6.62 -23.80
C ASN A 35 1.98 -6.61 -23.40
N ARG A 36 1.67 -5.94 -22.28
CA ARG A 36 0.30 -5.90 -21.77
C ARG A 36 -0.63 -5.11 -22.69
N VAL A 37 -0.21 -3.94 -23.14
CA VAL A 37 -0.97 -3.13 -24.08
C VAL A 37 -1.13 -3.84 -25.41
N GLY A 38 -0.06 -4.46 -25.92
CA GLY A 38 -0.09 -5.24 -27.16
C GLY A 38 -1.16 -6.34 -27.16
N SER A 39 -1.41 -6.96 -26.00
CA SER A 39 -2.44 -8.01 -25.87
C SER A 39 -3.87 -7.55 -26.18
N TYR A 40 -4.18 -6.26 -26.08
CA TYR A 40 -5.48 -5.70 -26.46
C TYR A 40 -5.66 -5.53 -27.97
N PHE A 41 -4.56 -5.56 -28.72
CA PHE A 41 -4.52 -5.44 -30.18
C PHE A 41 -4.27 -6.79 -30.87
N ALA A 42 -4.25 -7.88 -30.11
CA ALA A 42 -4.30 -9.23 -30.64
C ALA A 42 -5.66 -9.51 -31.31
N ASP A 43 -5.79 -10.67 -31.96
CA ASP A 43 -7.03 -11.07 -32.63
C ASP A 43 -8.26 -10.88 -31.72
N PRO A 44 -9.26 -10.07 -32.14
CA PRO A 44 -10.47 -9.84 -31.37
C PRO A 44 -11.25 -11.10 -30.98
N GLN A 45 -11.06 -12.22 -31.66
CA GLN A 45 -11.67 -13.51 -31.30
C GLN A 45 -11.08 -14.13 -30.03
N ILE A 46 -9.85 -13.76 -29.67
CA ILE A 46 -9.15 -14.27 -28.48
C ILE A 46 -9.50 -13.42 -27.24
N LEU A 47 -10.03 -12.22 -27.43
CA LEU A 47 -10.39 -11.31 -26.35
C LEU A 47 -11.66 -11.74 -25.63
N LEU A 48 -11.64 -11.70 -24.30
CA LEU A 48 -12.84 -11.87 -23.48
C LEU A 48 -13.92 -10.85 -23.89
N PRO A 49 -15.23 -11.21 -23.89
CA PRO A 49 -16.30 -10.33 -24.37
C PRO A 49 -16.32 -8.94 -23.72
N LYS A 50 -16.01 -8.85 -22.42
CA LYS A 50 -15.91 -7.57 -21.70
C LYS A 50 -14.74 -6.72 -22.19
N THR A 51 -13.59 -7.35 -22.39
CA THR A 51 -12.38 -6.69 -22.91
C THR A 51 -12.63 -6.15 -24.31
N LYS A 52 -13.25 -6.97 -25.17
CA LYS A 52 -13.60 -6.58 -26.54
C LYS A 52 -14.48 -5.33 -26.56
N LYS A 53 -15.58 -5.31 -25.79
CA LYS A 53 -16.45 -4.13 -25.68
C LYS A 53 -15.73 -2.87 -25.17
N MET A 54 -14.80 -3.03 -24.24
CA MET A 54 -14.01 -1.89 -23.72
C MET A 54 -13.09 -1.33 -24.81
N VAL A 55 -12.38 -2.19 -25.54
CA VAL A 55 -11.48 -1.80 -26.64
C VAL A 55 -12.24 -1.17 -27.81
N GLU A 56 -13.46 -1.63 -28.11
CA GLU A 56 -14.32 -1.03 -29.15
C GLU A 56 -14.72 0.42 -28.83
N VAL A 57 -14.97 0.73 -27.55
CA VAL A 57 -15.34 2.08 -27.10
C VAL A 57 -14.12 2.99 -26.98
N ALA A 58 -12.96 2.42 -26.60
CA ALA A 58 -11.74 3.18 -26.42
C ALA A 58 -11.29 3.91 -27.70
N LYS A 59 -10.91 5.19 -27.56
CA LYS A 59 -10.36 6.02 -28.65
C LYS A 59 -8.91 6.41 -28.41
N SER A 60 -8.48 6.51 -27.16
CA SER A 60 -7.11 6.83 -26.81
C SER A 60 -6.59 5.95 -25.67
N LEU A 61 -5.26 5.85 -25.61
CA LEU A 61 -4.52 5.08 -24.63
C LEU A 61 -3.37 5.93 -24.10
N ASP A 62 -3.33 6.09 -22.78
CA ASP A 62 -2.22 6.69 -22.04
C ASP A 62 -1.55 5.65 -21.14
N PHE A 63 -0.36 5.98 -20.65
CA PHE A 63 0.34 5.18 -19.66
C PHE A 63 1.21 6.04 -18.73
N ILE A 64 1.46 5.52 -17.54
CA ILE A 64 2.38 6.08 -16.54
C ILE A 64 3.39 4.98 -16.21
N LYS A 65 4.66 5.23 -16.52
CA LYS A 65 5.78 4.35 -16.16
C LYS A 65 6.02 4.43 -14.65
N THR A 66 6.31 3.30 -14.03
CA THR A 66 6.75 3.20 -12.63
C THR A 66 8.11 2.50 -12.57
N GLU A 67 8.78 2.58 -11.42
CA GLU A 67 10.08 1.94 -11.20
C GLU A 67 9.93 0.49 -10.75
N SER A 68 8.77 0.12 -10.19
CA SER A 68 8.50 -1.24 -9.72
C SER A 68 7.06 -1.70 -9.99
N GLU A 69 6.85 -3.02 -9.93
CA GLU A 69 5.51 -3.63 -9.99
C GLU A 69 4.63 -3.23 -8.80
N ILE A 70 5.26 -3.00 -7.64
CA ILE A 70 4.57 -2.57 -6.42
C ILE A 70 4.04 -1.16 -6.62
N GLU A 71 4.86 -0.25 -7.13
CA GLU A 71 4.43 1.12 -7.43
C GLU A 71 3.31 1.14 -8.48
N ALA A 72 3.39 0.32 -9.54
CA ALA A 72 2.31 0.17 -10.52
C ALA A 72 1.00 -0.31 -9.87
N LEU A 73 1.07 -1.24 -8.93
CA LEU A 73 -0.09 -1.72 -8.17
C LEU A 73 -0.71 -0.62 -7.31
N LEU A 74 0.12 0.16 -6.61
CA LEU A 74 -0.34 1.24 -5.74
C LEU A 74 -0.97 2.38 -6.55
N LEU A 75 -0.32 2.77 -7.65
CA LEU A 75 -0.81 3.81 -8.55
C LEU A 75 -2.13 3.40 -9.21
N GLU A 76 -2.23 2.16 -9.70
CA GLU A 76 -3.48 1.66 -10.30
C GLU A 76 -4.63 1.67 -9.30
N ALA A 77 -4.40 1.20 -8.07
CA ALA A 77 -5.41 1.21 -7.03
C ALA A 77 -5.88 2.64 -6.67
N ASP A 78 -4.96 3.61 -6.59
CA ASP A 78 -5.32 5.01 -6.35
C ASP A 78 -6.16 5.59 -7.49
N LEU A 79 -5.73 5.37 -8.74
CA LEU A 79 -6.43 5.89 -9.91
C LEU A 79 -7.81 5.23 -10.10
N VAL A 80 -7.92 3.91 -9.91
CA VAL A 80 -9.21 3.20 -9.97
C VAL A 80 -10.15 3.70 -8.88
N LYS A 81 -9.66 3.90 -7.65
CA LYS A 81 -10.45 4.45 -6.54
C LYS A 81 -10.92 5.88 -6.81
N ARG A 82 -10.05 6.71 -7.40
CA ARG A 82 -10.31 8.12 -7.70
C ARG A 82 -11.31 8.29 -8.85
N TYR A 83 -11.13 7.58 -9.95
CA TYR A 83 -11.89 7.78 -11.18
C TYR A 83 -13.05 6.80 -11.37
N LYS A 84 -13.07 5.67 -10.65
CA LYS A 84 -14.08 4.60 -10.72
C LYS A 84 -14.50 4.27 -12.18
N PRO A 85 -13.57 3.89 -13.06
CA PRO A 85 -13.86 3.73 -14.48
C PRO A 85 -14.91 2.66 -14.74
N LYS A 86 -15.79 2.89 -15.72
CA LYS A 86 -16.94 2.03 -16.05
C LYS A 86 -16.59 0.55 -16.25
N TYR A 87 -15.44 0.25 -16.85
CA TYR A 87 -15.06 -1.13 -17.17
C TYR A 87 -14.19 -1.79 -16.09
N ASN A 88 -13.66 -1.05 -15.10
CA ASN A 88 -13.00 -1.65 -13.95
C ASN A 88 -14.05 -2.38 -13.11
N ILE A 89 -13.81 -3.67 -12.83
CA ILE A 89 -14.60 -4.37 -11.82
C ILE A 89 -14.10 -3.83 -10.48
N GLU A 90 -14.99 -3.33 -9.64
CA GLU A 90 -14.67 -3.15 -8.23
C GLU A 90 -14.29 -4.52 -7.67
N LEU A 91 -12.98 -4.77 -7.54
CA LEU A 91 -12.49 -5.88 -6.75
C LEU A 91 -12.91 -5.55 -5.31
N LYS A 92 -14.01 -6.19 -4.86
CA LYS A 92 -14.48 -6.17 -3.47
C LYS A 92 -13.53 -6.95 -2.54
N ASP A 93 -12.23 -6.83 -2.75
CA ASP A 93 -11.26 -7.36 -1.79
C ASP A 93 -10.80 -6.18 -0.94
N ASP A 94 -11.49 -6.00 0.19
CA ASP A 94 -11.30 -4.96 1.21
C ASP A 94 -10.00 -5.21 2.01
N LYS A 95 -8.93 -5.64 1.33
CA LYS A 95 -7.59 -5.74 1.90
C LYS A 95 -7.01 -4.34 1.95
N SER A 96 -7.60 -3.54 2.84
CA SER A 96 -7.09 -2.23 3.25
C SER A 96 -5.58 -2.31 3.45
N TYR A 97 -4.86 -1.56 2.61
CA TYR A 97 -3.42 -1.40 2.73
C TYR A 97 -3.03 -1.14 4.18
N LYS A 98 -2.01 -1.86 4.65
CA LYS A 98 -1.45 -1.60 5.96
C LYS A 98 -0.26 -0.67 5.85
N TYR A 99 -0.07 0.08 6.91
CA TYR A 99 1.06 0.97 7.11
C TYR A 99 1.74 0.59 8.42
N ILE A 100 3.04 0.85 8.53
CA ILE A 100 3.74 0.86 9.81
C ILE A 100 3.70 2.28 10.33
N LYS A 101 3.20 2.48 11.53
CA LYS A 101 3.05 3.77 12.19
C LYS A 101 4.03 3.87 13.35
N ILE A 102 4.88 4.90 13.32
CA ILE A 102 5.87 5.20 14.37
C ILE A 102 5.52 6.55 14.99
N TYR A 103 5.17 6.56 16.28
CA TYR A 103 4.75 7.77 16.97
C TYR A 103 5.92 8.70 17.30
N LYS A 104 5.73 10.02 17.14
CA LYS A 104 6.73 11.04 17.47
C LYS A 104 6.69 11.45 18.95
N GLU A 105 6.56 10.48 19.85
CA GLU A 105 6.54 10.71 21.31
C GLU A 105 7.93 10.47 21.95
N LYS A 106 8.06 10.71 23.27
CA LYS A 106 9.33 10.51 24.00
C LYS A 106 9.84 9.08 23.90
N PHE A 107 8.93 8.11 24.03
CA PHE A 107 9.17 6.68 23.83
C PHE A 107 8.31 6.18 22.67
N PRO A 108 8.79 6.36 21.41
CA PRO A 108 8.04 5.98 20.22
C PRO A 108 7.44 4.59 20.32
N LYS A 109 6.11 4.49 20.19
CA LYS A 109 5.44 3.21 19.95
C LYS A 109 5.35 2.93 18.45
N ILE A 110 5.43 1.65 18.11
CA ILE A 110 5.33 1.17 16.73
C ILE A 110 4.15 0.20 16.62
N GLU A 111 3.25 0.46 15.67
CA GLU A 111 2.09 -0.39 15.41
C GLU A 111 1.72 -0.41 13.93
N SER A 112 0.89 -1.37 13.53
CA SER A 112 0.29 -1.36 12.20
C SER A 112 -0.92 -0.42 12.17
N ALA A 113 -1.06 0.38 11.11
CA ALA A 113 -2.20 1.26 10.87
C ALA A 113 -2.87 0.95 9.52
N ARG A 114 -4.15 1.32 9.39
CA ARG A 114 -4.90 1.26 8.10
C ARG A 114 -5.12 2.65 7.48
N ASN A 115 -4.74 3.71 8.19
CA ASN A 115 -4.84 5.09 7.76
C ASN A 115 -3.52 5.82 8.02
N THR A 116 -3.35 6.95 7.36
CA THR A 116 -2.15 7.80 7.43
C THR A 116 -2.47 9.23 7.90
N THR A 117 -3.64 9.42 8.52
CA THR A 117 -4.14 10.76 8.88
C THR A 117 -3.44 11.38 10.09
N ASP A 118 -2.71 10.60 10.88
CA ASP A 118 -2.07 11.07 12.11
C ASP A 118 -0.75 11.81 11.84
N LYS A 119 -0.79 13.14 11.82
CA LYS A 119 0.41 13.98 11.60
C LYS A 119 1.48 13.84 12.71
N LYS A 120 1.13 13.30 13.89
CA LYS A 120 2.05 13.07 15.02
C LYS A 120 2.80 11.73 14.91
N ALA A 121 2.72 11.06 13.76
CA ALA A 121 3.45 9.82 13.50
C ALA A 121 4.09 9.82 12.11
N PHE A 122 5.16 9.05 11.96
CA PHE A 122 5.65 8.63 10.65
C PHE A 122 4.83 7.43 10.19
N HIS A 123 4.49 7.40 8.90
CA HIS A 123 3.77 6.30 8.28
C HIS A 123 4.62 5.75 7.14
N PHE A 124 4.87 4.44 7.17
CA PHE A 124 5.58 3.71 6.13
C PHE A 124 4.63 2.73 5.45
N GLY A 125 4.71 2.63 4.13
CA GLY A 125 3.79 1.86 3.29
C GLY A 125 3.31 2.73 2.12
N PRO A 126 2.17 2.39 1.48
CA PRO A 126 1.27 1.26 1.77
C PRO A 126 1.90 -0.12 1.49
N PHE A 127 1.66 -1.07 2.38
CA PHE A 127 2.03 -2.47 2.21
C PHE A 127 0.82 -3.29 1.73
N PRO A 128 0.88 -3.87 0.51
CA PRO A 128 -0.22 -4.66 -0.05
C PRO A 128 -0.56 -5.92 0.76
N ARG A 129 0.46 -6.55 1.36
CA ARG A 129 0.29 -7.74 2.20
C ARG A 129 0.27 -7.35 3.67
N GLY A 130 -0.93 -7.12 4.22
CA GLY A 130 -1.09 -6.71 5.62
C GLY A 130 -0.59 -7.75 6.65
N GLU A 131 -0.55 -9.03 6.30
CA GLU A 131 0.01 -10.10 7.13
C GLU A 131 1.53 -9.96 7.26
N ALA A 132 2.22 -9.66 6.16
CA ALA A 132 3.66 -9.45 6.14
C ALA A 132 4.07 -8.29 7.06
N VAL A 133 3.26 -7.23 7.15
CA VAL A 133 3.52 -6.11 8.09
C VAL A 133 3.56 -6.58 9.53
N ASN A 134 2.57 -7.40 9.95
CA ASN A 134 2.52 -7.90 11.32
C ASN A 134 3.70 -8.82 11.63
N GLU A 135 4.13 -9.62 10.65
CA GLU A 135 5.26 -10.52 10.80
C GLU A 135 6.58 -9.75 10.91
N VAL A 136 6.81 -8.76 10.04
CA VAL A 136 7.98 -7.87 10.11
C VAL A 136 8.04 -7.17 11.46
N LEU A 137 6.93 -6.58 11.93
CA LEU A 137 6.90 -5.94 13.25
C LEU A 137 7.23 -6.91 14.39
N ARG A 138 6.79 -8.17 14.29
CA ARG A 138 7.12 -9.21 15.28
C ARG A 138 8.62 -9.50 15.31
N TYR A 139 9.27 -9.62 14.16
CA TYR A 139 10.72 -9.83 14.08
C TYR A 139 11.51 -8.61 14.53
N LEU A 140 11.15 -7.42 14.05
CA LEU A 140 11.79 -6.17 14.47
C LEU A 140 11.74 -6.00 15.98
N ARG A 141 10.65 -6.40 16.63
CA ARG A 141 10.54 -6.31 18.09
C ARG A 141 11.50 -7.24 18.82
N LYS A 142 11.76 -8.43 18.29
CA LYS A 142 12.74 -9.36 18.87
C LYS A 142 14.16 -8.82 18.79
N VAL A 143 14.47 -8.05 17.75
CA VAL A 143 15.81 -7.49 17.52
C VAL A 143 16.02 -6.19 18.28
N PHE A 144 15.11 -5.24 18.13
CA PHE A 144 15.29 -3.88 18.65
C PHE A 144 14.62 -3.65 20.01
N GLY A 145 13.56 -4.39 20.32
CA GLY A 145 12.75 -4.16 21.53
C GLY A 145 12.03 -2.81 21.51
N PHE A 146 10.72 -2.80 21.29
CA PHE A 146 9.94 -1.55 21.29
C PHE A 146 8.55 -1.77 21.87
N ARG A 147 7.96 -0.70 22.39
CA ARG A 147 6.59 -0.75 22.91
C ARG A 147 5.56 -0.66 21.78
N ASP A 148 4.46 -1.38 21.94
CA ASP A 148 3.23 -1.26 21.13
C ASP A 148 1.98 -1.02 22.00
N CYS A 149 2.19 -0.86 23.31
CA CYS A 149 1.09 -0.75 24.25
C CYS A 149 0.40 0.62 24.14
N SER A 150 -0.93 0.61 24.31
CA SER A 150 -1.72 1.83 24.38
C SER A 150 -1.27 2.74 25.53
N THR A 151 -1.57 4.03 25.45
CA THR A 151 -1.28 5.01 26.50
C THR A 151 -1.91 4.60 27.84
N ILE A 152 -3.09 4.01 27.81
CA ILE A 152 -3.78 3.48 29.01
C ILE A 152 -2.94 2.37 29.66
N LYS A 153 -2.49 1.38 28.86
CA LYS A 153 -1.67 0.28 29.37
C LYS A 153 -0.32 0.79 29.90
N PHE A 154 0.32 1.72 29.19
CA PHE A 154 1.57 2.36 29.64
C PHE A 154 1.42 3.01 31.01
N ASN A 155 0.41 3.87 31.18
CA ASN A 155 0.17 4.57 32.44
C ASN A 155 -0.21 3.61 33.58
N ARG A 156 -0.93 2.52 33.28
CA ARG A 156 -1.26 1.49 34.27
C ARG A 156 0.00 0.84 34.85
N TYR A 157 0.91 0.36 33.99
CA TYR A 157 2.14 -0.30 34.45
C TYR A 157 3.11 0.68 35.11
N LYS A 158 3.12 1.96 34.68
CA LYS A 158 3.83 3.03 35.39
C LYS A 158 3.35 3.20 36.83
N LYS A 159 2.03 3.27 37.04
CA LYS A 159 1.44 3.39 38.40
C LYS A 159 1.72 2.18 39.28
N LEU A 160 1.72 0.98 38.69
CA LEU A 160 2.01 -0.27 39.41
C LEU A 160 3.50 -0.49 39.66
N ASN A 161 4.37 0.34 39.09
CA ASN A 161 5.82 0.19 39.10
C ASN A 161 6.28 -1.25 38.76
N ARG A 162 5.63 -1.87 37.78
CA ARG A 162 5.87 -3.26 37.38
C ARG A 162 5.98 -3.38 35.86
N GLY A 163 6.88 -4.23 35.38
CA GLY A 163 6.95 -4.59 33.97
C GLY A 163 5.71 -5.34 33.48
N CYS A 164 5.38 -5.20 32.20
CA CYS A 164 4.37 -6.06 31.57
C CYS A 164 5.02 -7.33 31.01
N LEU A 165 4.22 -8.30 30.56
CA LEU A 165 4.74 -9.55 29.98
C LEU A 165 5.85 -9.34 28.95
N TYR A 166 5.73 -8.34 28.06
CA TYR A 166 6.74 -8.08 27.03
C TYR A 166 8.09 -7.64 27.59
N TYR A 167 8.12 -7.04 28.78
CA TYR A 167 9.37 -6.80 29.49
C TYR A 167 9.96 -8.11 30.00
N ASP A 168 9.12 -8.93 30.65
CA ASP A 168 9.54 -10.20 31.24
C ASP A 168 10.13 -11.15 30.18
N ILE A 169 9.60 -11.12 28.95
CA ILE A 169 10.11 -11.90 27.79
C ILE A 169 11.08 -11.11 26.89
N LYS A 170 11.61 -9.97 27.37
CA LYS A 170 12.64 -9.15 26.69
C LYS A 170 12.27 -8.62 25.30
N LEU A 171 10.99 -8.41 25.04
CA LEU A 171 10.47 -7.79 23.79
C LEU A 171 10.20 -6.28 23.91
N CYS A 172 10.24 -5.74 25.12
CA CYS A 172 10.06 -4.31 25.37
C CYS A 172 11.03 -3.90 26.49
N PRO A 173 11.81 -2.81 26.34
CA PRO A 173 12.74 -2.35 27.36
C PRO A 173 12.06 -1.61 28.53
N ALA A 174 10.73 -1.67 28.60
CA ALA A 174 9.89 -1.13 29.68
C ALA A 174 10.17 0.33 30.12
N PRO A 175 10.12 1.30 29.19
CA PRO A 175 10.25 2.72 29.55
C PRO A 175 9.15 3.22 30.50
N CYS A 176 8.05 2.48 30.67
CA CYS A 176 6.98 2.82 31.63
C CYS A 176 7.43 2.75 33.10
N ILE A 177 8.46 1.97 33.40
CA ILE A 177 9.03 1.81 34.75
C ILE A 177 10.47 2.31 34.81
N GLU A 178 10.89 3.12 33.83
CA GLU A 178 12.23 3.73 33.78
C GLU A 178 13.39 2.71 33.73
N ALA A 179 13.11 1.47 33.29
CA ALA A 179 14.13 0.43 33.08
C ALA A 179 15.08 0.71 31.90
N VAL A 180 14.77 1.73 31.09
CA VAL A 180 15.60 2.23 29.99
C VAL A 180 15.51 3.75 29.96
N SER A 181 16.64 4.41 29.69
CA SER A 181 16.66 5.85 29.54
C SER A 181 16.01 6.27 28.20
N GLN A 182 15.54 7.51 28.12
CA GLN A 182 15.01 8.03 26.84
C GLN A 182 16.08 8.07 25.74
N LYS A 183 17.35 8.24 26.10
CA LYS A 183 18.47 8.28 25.16
C LYS A 183 18.73 6.90 24.57
N ASP A 184 18.72 5.86 25.40
CA ASP A 184 19.01 4.49 24.97
C ASP A 184 17.82 3.82 24.28
N TYR A 185 16.59 4.33 24.51
CA TYR A 185 15.39 3.85 23.82
C TYR A 185 15.31 4.32 22.35
N ARG A 186 15.97 5.43 22.01
CA ARG A 186 15.75 6.15 20.74
C ARG A 186 16.67 5.72 19.62
#